data_AF-A0A928T855-F1
#
_entry.id   AF-A0A928T855-F1
#
_cell.length_a   1.000
_cell.length_b   1.000
_cell.length_c   1.000
_cell.angle_alpha   90.00
_cell.angle_beta   90.00
_cell.angle_gamma   90.00
#
_symmetry.space_group_name_H-M   'P 1'
#
loop_
_entity.id
_entity.type
_entity.pdbx_description
1 polymer ?
#
loop_
_entity_poly.entity_id
_entity_poly.type
_entity_poly.pdbx_seq_one_letter_code
_entity_poly.pdbx_strand_id
1 'polypeptide(L)'
;MNRRHLIKLLCLGSAKPVVSRAETTVSSTRLHAGPFSIVVPTKWSKSAVCEHAPLKPLYSNTAWKEYQADKHSILKPRYACRPEHWAIRLPSLLPEDVAFDLKTAGENELAPQILVHKASQWGRAFTDGVHEPLPCEQLLKNLRQGIESLIARDEAHPGPAFMDASLTFQSLKRKIKFNGGQGIRLVAQWTIEPELVRDGLLHYLFLGMSDDDSCQIIATFPLAAKDLPAPDQKSHLGWSTEDYGQFTRLFDRYEIAAKRWVTEHEQSFTPSIQVLDTMMQSLVATGWND
;
A
#
# COMPACT_ATOMS: atom_id res chain seq x y z
N MET A 1 -23.99 -56.37 -33.84
CA MET A 1 -23.18 -57.05 -32.80
C MET A 1 -23.07 -56.12 -31.59
N ASN A 2 -23.63 -56.55 -30.46
CA ASN A 2 -23.67 -55.87 -29.16
C ASN A 2 -22.32 -55.92 -28.42
N ARG A 3 -21.95 -54.85 -27.69
CA ARG A 3 -21.25 -54.84 -26.37
C ARG A 3 -20.88 -53.38 -26.02
N ARG A 4 -21.64 -52.71 -25.14
CA ARG A 4 -21.63 -52.71 -23.66
C ARG A 4 -20.85 -51.52 -23.10
N HIS A 5 -21.63 -50.59 -22.54
CA HIS A 5 -21.21 -49.49 -21.67
C HIS A 5 -20.47 -50.01 -20.42
N LEU A 6 -19.40 -49.32 -20.02
CA LEU A 6 -18.83 -49.41 -18.69
C LEU A 6 -19.10 -48.08 -17.97
N ILE A 7 -20.10 -48.08 -17.09
CA ILE A 7 -20.37 -47.00 -16.13
C ILE A 7 -19.45 -47.25 -14.93
N LYS A 8 -18.56 -46.30 -14.66
CA LYS A 8 -17.69 -46.31 -13.48
C LYS A 8 -18.40 -45.53 -12.36
N LEU A 9 -19.00 -46.25 -11.41
CA LEU A 9 -19.43 -45.68 -10.13
C LEU A 9 -18.18 -45.29 -9.34
N LEU A 10 -18.01 -44.01 -9.05
CA LEU A 10 -17.03 -43.50 -8.09
C LEU A 10 -17.73 -43.28 -6.75
N CYS A 11 -17.20 -43.93 -5.73
CA CYS A 11 -17.70 -43.93 -4.36
C CYS A 11 -17.68 -42.53 -3.74
N LEU A 12 -18.80 -42.14 -3.13
CA LEU A 12 -18.94 -41.00 -2.22
C LEU A 12 -18.08 -41.26 -0.97
N GLY A 13 -16.94 -40.57 -0.86
CA GLY A 13 -16.16 -40.50 0.37
C GLY A 13 -16.83 -39.58 1.39
N SER A 14 -17.11 -40.10 2.60
CA SER A 14 -17.65 -39.29 3.70
C SER A 14 -16.68 -38.17 4.06
N ALA A 15 -17.13 -36.92 3.95
CA ALA A 15 -16.39 -35.76 4.43
C ALA A 15 -16.23 -35.86 5.96
N LYS A 16 -14.99 -35.84 6.45
CA LYS A 16 -14.70 -35.67 7.88
C LYS A 16 -15.14 -34.27 8.30
N PRO A 17 -15.78 -34.09 9.47
CA PRO A 17 -16.12 -32.77 9.97
C PRO A 17 -14.83 -31.96 10.18
N VAL A 18 -14.75 -30.82 9.50
CA VAL A 18 -13.71 -29.82 9.73
C VAL A 18 -13.94 -29.26 11.12
N VAL A 19 -13.06 -29.59 12.06
CA VAL A 19 -13.07 -29.05 13.42
C VAL A 19 -12.80 -27.55 13.31
N SER A 20 -13.83 -26.72 13.51
CA SER A 20 -13.70 -25.27 13.56
C SER A 20 -12.84 -24.90 14.76
N ARG A 21 -11.59 -24.51 14.50
CA ARG A 21 -10.66 -24.02 15.52
C ARG A 21 -11.28 -22.76 16.10
N ALA A 22 -11.52 -22.74 17.41
CA ALA A 22 -12.06 -21.58 18.11
C ALA A 22 -11.20 -20.35 17.80
N GLU A 23 -11.78 -19.35 17.13
CA GLU A 23 -11.13 -18.08 16.87
C GLU A 23 -10.90 -17.37 18.20
N THR A 24 -9.66 -17.35 18.66
CA THR A 24 -9.27 -16.54 19.82
C THR A 24 -9.61 -15.09 19.48
N THR A 25 -10.61 -14.51 20.16
CA THR A 25 -10.97 -13.11 20.02
C THR A 25 -9.74 -12.24 20.27
N VAL A 26 -9.21 -11.66 19.21
CA VAL A 26 -8.06 -10.78 19.28
C VAL A 26 -8.52 -9.47 19.92
N SER A 27 -7.98 -9.13 21.08
CA SER A 27 -8.24 -7.84 21.73
C SER A 27 -7.88 -6.68 20.79
N SER A 28 -8.75 -5.68 20.72
CA SER A 28 -8.62 -4.53 19.84
C SER A 28 -8.74 -3.20 20.60
N THR A 29 -8.03 -2.18 20.14
CA THR A 29 -8.00 -0.82 20.69
C THR A 29 -8.33 0.18 19.59
N ARG A 30 -9.14 1.20 19.90
CA ARG A 30 -9.38 2.32 18.98
C ARG A 30 -8.29 3.39 19.16
N LEU A 31 -7.64 3.76 18.07
CA LEU A 31 -6.70 4.89 17.98
C LEU A 31 -7.41 6.09 17.36
N HIS A 32 -6.96 7.29 17.72
CA HIS A 32 -7.49 8.56 17.24
C HIS A 32 -6.37 9.45 16.70
N ALA A 33 -6.62 10.07 15.55
CA ALA A 33 -5.74 11.09 14.96
C ALA A 33 -6.63 12.24 14.48
N GLY A 34 -6.80 13.25 15.35
CA GLY A 34 -7.75 14.34 15.12
C GLY A 34 -9.19 13.80 15.00
N PRO A 35 -9.93 14.15 13.93
CA PRO A 35 -11.29 13.65 13.70
C PRO A 35 -11.33 12.19 13.23
N PHE A 36 -10.17 11.60 12.90
CA PHE A 36 -10.08 10.26 12.35
C PHE A 36 -9.90 9.23 13.45
N SER A 37 -10.41 8.01 13.23
CA SER A 37 -10.15 6.90 14.16
C SER A 37 -10.07 5.56 13.44
N ILE A 38 -9.37 4.61 14.05
CA ILE A 38 -9.22 3.25 13.52
C ILE A 38 -9.12 2.24 14.65
N VAL A 39 -9.61 1.02 14.44
CA VAL A 39 -9.49 -0.10 15.38
C VAL A 39 -8.30 -0.97 14.98
N VAL A 40 -7.34 -1.13 15.90
CA VAL A 40 -6.14 -1.96 15.71
C VAL A 40 -6.06 -3.05 16.78
N PRO A 41 -5.42 -4.19 16.52
CA PRO A 41 -5.00 -5.12 17.57
C PRO A 41 -4.31 -4.42 18.74
N THR A 42 -4.66 -4.77 19.98
CA THR A 42 -4.11 -4.12 21.19
C THR A 42 -2.58 -4.21 21.29
N LYS A 43 -1.97 -5.25 20.71
CA LYS A 43 -0.51 -5.35 20.62
C LYS A 43 0.10 -4.21 19.78
N TRP A 44 -0.58 -3.77 18.73
CA TRP A 44 -0.11 -2.71 17.84
C TRP A 44 -0.30 -1.31 18.45
N SER A 45 -1.38 -1.12 19.21
CA SER A 45 -1.65 0.17 19.86
C SER A 45 -0.62 0.59 20.90
N LYS A 46 0.16 -0.36 21.47
CA LYS A 46 1.13 -0.08 22.53
C LYS A 46 2.30 0.81 22.08
N SER A 47 2.68 0.74 20.81
CA SER A 47 3.74 1.58 20.23
C SER A 47 3.21 2.58 19.21
N ALA A 48 1.89 2.67 19.06
CA ALA A 48 1.29 3.52 18.06
C ALA A 48 1.54 5.00 18.36
N VAL A 49 1.81 5.77 17.31
CA VAL A 49 1.97 7.22 17.40
C VAL A 49 1.00 7.88 16.44
N CYS A 50 0.27 8.87 16.94
CA CYS A 50 -0.64 9.69 16.16
C CYS A 50 -0.11 11.12 16.12
N GLU A 51 0.08 11.68 14.94
CA GLU A 51 0.60 13.04 14.77
C GLU A 51 -0.14 13.78 13.66
N HIS A 52 -0.23 15.10 13.83
CA HIS A 52 -0.65 16.00 12.77
C HIS A 52 0.59 16.59 12.12
N ALA A 53 0.73 16.40 10.81
CA ALA A 53 1.84 16.89 10.04
C ALA A 53 1.36 18.00 9.09
N PRO A 54 2.00 19.18 9.11
CA PRO A 54 1.61 20.27 8.24
C PRO A 54 1.94 19.98 6.77
N LEU A 55 1.33 20.75 5.86
CA LEU A 55 1.68 20.77 4.44
C LEU A 55 3.19 20.99 4.26
N LYS A 56 3.81 20.15 3.43
CA LYS A 56 5.23 20.26 3.08
C LYS A 56 5.40 20.41 1.57
N PRO A 57 5.75 21.64 1.13
CA PRO A 57 6.25 22.00 -0.19
C PRO A 57 7.03 20.95 -0.95
N LEU A 58 6.85 20.78 -2.27
CA LEU A 58 7.97 20.35 -3.11
C LEU A 58 9.05 21.43 -3.10
N TYR A 59 8.62 22.67 -3.34
CA TYR A 59 9.48 23.83 -3.32
C TYR A 59 9.21 24.67 -2.08
N SER A 60 10.27 25.10 -1.40
CA SER A 60 10.17 26.32 -0.60
C SER A 60 9.98 27.52 -1.54
N ASN A 61 9.48 28.65 -1.03
CA ASN A 61 9.36 29.86 -1.84
C ASN A 61 10.71 30.27 -2.48
N THR A 62 11.80 30.15 -1.72
CA THR A 62 13.16 30.41 -2.24
C THR A 62 13.54 29.44 -3.35
N ALA A 63 13.36 28.14 -3.11
CA ALA A 63 13.69 27.10 -4.09
C ALA A 63 12.86 27.20 -5.38
N TRP A 64 11.60 27.65 -5.27
CA TRP A 64 10.76 27.88 -6.43
C TRP A 64 11.27 29.04 -7.29
N LYS A 65 11.66 30.16 -6.66
CA LYS A 65 12.27 31.29 -7.38
C LYS A 65 13.57 30.90 -8.06
N GLU A 66 14.39 30.08 -7.41
CA GLU A 66 15.61 29.53 -7.99
C GLU A 66 15.30 28.66 -9.21
N TYR A 67 14.32 27.74 -9.11
CA TYR A 67 13.85 26.93 -10.22
C TYR A 67 13.29 27.76 -11.39
N GLN A 68 12.57 28.84 -11.10
CA GLN A 68 12.05 29.76 -12.12
C GLN A 68 13.17 30.53 -12.84
N ALA A 69 14.23 30.90 -12.11
CA ALA A 69 15.38 31.61 -12.65
C ALA A 69 16.31 30.67 -13.46
N ASP A 70 16.44 29.42 -13.03
CA ASP A 70 17.21 28.39 -13.71
C ASP A 70 16.46 27.04 -13.72
N LYS A 71 15.89 26.71 -14.88
CA LYS A 71 15.14 25.47 -15.09
C LYS A 71 16.00 24.20 -15.00
N HIS A 72 17.33 24.33 -14.95
CA HIS A 72 18.23 23.20 -14.70
C HIS A 72 18.31 22.83 -13.21
N SER A 73 17.80 23.67 -12.30
CA SER A 73 17.70 23.38 -10.87
C SER A 73 16.54 22.43 -10.58
N ILE A 74 16.67 21.16 -10.97
CA ILE A 74 15.65 20.15 -10.70
C ILE A 74 15.73 19.72 -9.24
N LEU A 75 14.74 20.13 -8.44
CA LEU A 75 14.52 19.50 -7.14
C LEU A 75 13.71 18.22 -7.33
N LYS A 76 14.31 17.10 -6.92
CA LYS A 76 13.59 15.84 -6.81
C LYS A 76 12.64 15.91 -5.61
N PRO A 77 11.35 15.57 -5.78
CA PRO A 77 10.45 15.47 -4.66
C PRO A 77 10.95 14.43 -3.66
N ARG A 78 10.79 14.75 -2.38
CA ARG A 78 11.01 13.80 -1.29
C ARG A 78 9.68 13.16 -0.93
N TYR A 79 9.71 11.96 -0.38
CA TYR A 79 8.50 11.29 0.10
C TYR A 79 7.70 12.14 1.11
N ALA A 80 8.38 13.00 1.87
CA ALA A 80 7.73 13.91 2.79
C ALA A 80 7.08 15.16 2.16
N CYS A 81 7.27 15.41 0.85
CA CYS A 81 6.57 16.47 0.13
C CYS A 81 5.12 16.04 -0.13
N ARG A 82 4.20 16.48 0.73
CA ARG A 82 2.80 16.03 0.72
C ARG A 82 1.88 17.04 1.40
N PRO A 83 0.57 16.93 1.20
CA PRO A 83 -0.44 17.67 1.94
C PRO A 83 -0.28 17.60 3.45
N GLU A 84 -0.95 18.54 4.11
CA GLU A 84 -1.34 18.40 5.51
C GLU A 84 -2.03 17.05 5.72
N HIS A 85 -1.67 16.36 6.78
CA HIS A 85 -2.18 15.03 7.05
C HIS A 85 -2.14 14.67 8.53
N TRP A 86 -3.02 13.74 8.90
CA TRP A 86 -2.89 12.97 10.12
C TRP A 86 -2.20 11.66 9.82
N ALA A 87 -1.18 11.33 10.61
CA ALA A 87 -0.46 10.06 10.52
C ALA A 87 -0.78 9.19 11.74
N ILE A 88 -1.08 7.92 11.49
CA ILE A 88 -1.14 6.85 12.50
C ILE A 88 -0.02 5.88 12.17
N ARG A 89 1.03 5.90 12.98
CA ARG A 89 2.23 5.06 12.82
C ARG A 89 2.14 3.86 13.73
N LEU A 90 2.51 2.68 13.22
CA LEU A 90 2.41 1.40 13.95
C LEU A 90 3.77 0.67 13.97
N PRO A 91 4.77 1.15 14.73
CA PRO A 91 6.13 0.60 14.74
C PRO A 91 6.22 -0.89 15.05
N SER A 92 5.26 -1.42 15.82
CA SER A 92 5.19 -2.85 16.18
C SER A 92 4.82 -3.78 15.02
N LEU A 93 4.56 -3.23 13.82
CA LEU A 93 4.43 -4.00 12.59
C LEU A 93 5.76 -4.22 11.88
N LEU A 94 6.84 -3.55 12.31
CA LEU A 94 8.18 -3.85 11.82
C LEU A 94 8.72 -5.13 12.47
N PRO A 95 9.65 -5.83 11.79
CA PRO A 95 10.49 -6.84 12.42
C PRO A 95 11.21 -6.30 13.66
N GLU A 96 11.46 -7.16 14.65
CA GLU A 96 12.05 -6.77 15.94
C GLU A 96 13.46 -6.17 15.82
N ASP A 97 14.19 -6.51 14.76
CA ASP A 97 15.53 -6.03 14.45
C ASP A 97 15.54 -4.73 13.62
N VAL A 98 14.38 -4.26 13.16
CA VAL A 98 14.27 -3.02 12.38
C VAL A 98 13.90 -1.85 13.30
N ALA A 99 14.86 -0.95 13.50
CA ALA A 99 14.65 0.25 14.29
C ALA A 99 13.63 1.19 13.64
N PHE A 100 12.73 1.76 14.46
CA PHE A 100 11.79 2.78 14.05
C PHE A 100 12.22 4.15 14.59
N ASP A 101 12.63 5.06 13.71
CA ASP A 101 12.92 6.44 14.09
C ASP A 101 11.71 7.35 13.84
N LEU A 102 11.09 7.80 14.93
CA LEU A 102 9.94 8.71 14.88
C LEU A 102 10.25 10.03 14.17
N LYS A 103 11.48 10.53 14.23
CA LYS A 103 11.86 11.82 13.64
C LYS A 103 11.90 11.76 12.11
N THR A 104 12.25 10.60 11.57
CA THR A 104 12.43 10.37 10.14
C THR A 104 11.35 9.47 9.55
N ALA A 105 10.42 8.94 10.35
CA ALA A 105 9.32 8.09 9.88
C ALA A 105 8.47 8.74 8.79
N GLY A 106 8.36 10.07 8.80
CA GLY A 106 7.68 10.82 7.74
C GLY A 106 8.41 10.80 6.39
N GLU A 107 9.70 10.50 6.36
CA GLU A 107 10.51 10.39 5.15
C GLU A 107 10.61 8.95 4.65
N ASN A 108 10.16 7.96 5.43
CA ASN A 108 10.24 6.54 5.10
C ASN A 108 8.92 6.05 4.49
N GLU A 109 8.95 5.78 3.19
CA GLU A 109 7.84 5.22 2.41
C GLU A 109 7.36 3.85 2.89
N LEU A 110 8.26 3.07 3.50
CA LEU A 110 8.02 1.70 3.94
C LEU A 110 7.62 1.62 5.42
N ALA A 111 7.62 2.76 6.12
CA ALA A 111 7.20 2.81 7.52
C ALA A 111 5.73 2.33 7.63
N PRO A 112 5.40 1.47 8.62
CA PRO A 112 4.04 1.02 8.83
C PRO A 112 3.16 2.19 9.28
N GLN A 113 2.34 2.72 8.38
CA GLN A 113 1.61 3.96 8.60
C GLN A 113 0.29 4.02 7.85
N ILE A 114 -0.63 4.81 8.41
CA ILE A 114 -1.86 5.26 7.77
C ILE A 114 -1.80 6.77 7.73
N LEU A 115 -1.92 7.33 6.54
CA LEU A 115 -1.89 8.75 6.27
C LEU A 115 -3.24 9.17 5.74
N VAL A 116 -3.91 10.07 6.45
CA VAL A 116 -5.14 10.72 6.00
C VAL A 116 -4.76 12.15 5.61
N HIS A 117 -4.73 12.44 4.32
CA HIS A 117 -4.30 13.72 3.75
C HIS A 117 -5.48 14.63 3.44
N LYS A 118 -5.30 15.94 3.60
CA LYS A 118 -6.21 16.96 3.06
C LYS A 118 -6.09 16.98 1.54
N ALA A 119 -7.00 16.30 0.85
CA ALA A 119 -6.85 15.99 -0.56
C ALA A 119 -6.76 17.23 -1.45
N SER A 120 -7.47 18.31 -1.08
CA SER A 120 -7.48 19.57 -1.83
C SER A 120 -6.12 20.25 -1.92
N GLN A 121 -5.16 19.88 -1.06
CA GLN A 121 -3.81 20.43 -1.06
C GLN A 121 -2.83 19.68 -1.97
N TRP A 122 -3.24 18.62 -2.68
CA TRP A 122 -2.31 17.89 -3.55
C TRP A 122 -1.67 18.76 -4.63
N GLY A 123 -2.42 19.65 -5.28
CA GLY A 123 -1.83 20.61 -6.24
C GLY A 123 -0.86 21.60 -5.58
N ARG A 124 -1.05 21.89 -4.30
CA ARG A 124 -0.13 22.74 -3.52
C ARG A 124 1.13 22.01 -3.10
N ALA A 125 1.05 20.70 -2.87
CA ALA A 125 2.19 19.89 -2.45
C ALA A 125 3.25 19.76 -3.55
N PHE A 126 2.87 19.81 -4.83
CA PHE A 126 3.80 19.72 -5.97
C PHE A 126 4.29 21.06 -6.52
N THR A 127 3.87 22.14 -5.90
CA THR A 127 4.22 23.50 -6.31
C THR A 127 4.91 24.18 -5.13
N ASP A 128 5.10 25.50 -5.19
CA ASP A 128 5.45 26.33 -4.03
C ASP A 128 4.25 26.58 -3.09
N GLY A 129 3.11 25.92 -3.38
CA GLY A 129 1.84 26.13 -2.70
C GLY A 129 1.01 27.28 -3.23
N VAL A 130 1.45 27.96 -4.31
CA VAL A 130 0.78 29.13 -4.93
C VAL A 130 0.38 28.87 -6.39
N HIS A 131 1.10 28.02 -7.13
CA HIS A 131 0.95 27.91 -8.59
C HIS A 131 0.43 26.54 -9.08
N GLU A 132 -0.84 26.22 -8.83
CA GLU A 132 -1.50 25.02 -9.40
C GLU A 132 -2.29 25.37 -10.67
N PRO A 133 -2.00 24.75 -11.84
CA PRO A 133 -2.70 25.06 -13.09
C PRO A 133 -4.09 24.41 -13.19
N LEU A 134 -4.36 23.33 -12.46
CA LEU A 134 -5.66 22.64 -12.51
C LEU A 134 -6.60 23.13 -11.38
N PRO A 135 -7.90 23.32 -11.68
CA PRO A 135 -8.89 23.46 -10.63
C PRO A 135 -8.85 22.26 -9.68
N CYS A 136 -8.89 22.52 -8.37
CA CYS A 136 -8.82 21.51 -7.32
C CYS A 136 -9.81 20.35 -7.55
N GLU A 137 -11.05 20.66 -7.95
CA GLU A 137 -12.09 19.67 -8.26
C GLU A 137 -11.66 18.67 -9.35
N GLN A 138 -11.03 19.15 -10.43
CA GLN A 138 -10.57 18.29 -11.51
C GLN A 138 -9.42 17.39 -11.06
N LEU A 139 -8.52 17.90 -10.22
CA LEU A 139 -7.44 17.12 -9.62
C LEU A 139 -7.99 15.99 -8.74
N LEU A 140 -8.96 16.29 -7.87
CA LEU A 140 -9.61 15.31 -7.00
C LEU A 140 -10.36 14.24 -7.78
N LYS A 141 -11.08 14.64 -8.84
CA LYS A 141 -11.76 13.71 -9.74
C LYS A 141 -10.76 12.76 -10.42
N ASN A 142 -9.65 13.28 -10.93
CA ASN A 142 -8.61 12.47 -11.55
C ASN A 142 -7.98 11.49 -10.54
N LEU A 143 -7.73 11.97 -9.31
CA LEU A 143 -7.21 11.15 -8.23
C LEU A 143 -8.14 9.97 -7.91
N ARG A 144 -9.44 10.24 -7.70
CA ARG A 144 -10.43 9.19 -7.46
C ARG A 144 -10.46 8.18 -8.60
N GLN A 145 -10.51 8.67 -9.84
CA GLN A 145 -10.56 7.80 -11.02
C GLN A 145 -9.32 6.91 -11.14
N GLY A 146 -8.12 7.44 -10.86
CA GLY A 146 -6.87 6.67 -10.84
C GLY A 146 -6.84 5.60 -9.75
N ILE A 147 -7.35 5.92 -8.55
CA ILE A 147 -7.47 4.94 -7.47
C ILE A 147 -8.49 3.86 -7.83
N GLU A 148 -9.66 4.23 -8.38
CA GLU A 148 -10.72 3.29 -8.72
C GLU A 148 -10.36 2.40 -9.92
N SER A 149 -9.54 2.89 -10.86
CA SER A 149 -9.10 2.09 -12.01
C SER A 149 -8.16 0.94 -11.62
N LEU A 150 -7.46 1.06 -10.48
CA LEU A 150 -6.54 0.03 -9.99
C LEU A 150 -7.18 -1.35 -9.89
N ILE A 151 -8.47 -1.43 -9.58
CA ILE A 151 -9.15 -2.72 -9.45
C ILE A 151 -9.14 -3.52 -10.75
N ALA A 152 -9.15 -2.83 -11.90
CA ALA A 152 -9.24 -3.43 -13.22
C ALA A 152 -7.92 -3.36 -14.01
N ARG A 153 -6.97 -2.52 -13.58
CA ARG A 153 -5.74 -2.22 -14.33
C ARG A 153 -4.55 -2.14 -13.40
N ASP A 154 -3.39 -2.57 -13.89
CA ASP A 154 -2.11 -2.30 -13.25
C ASP A 154 -1.69 -0.89 -13.67
N GLU A 155 -1.75 0.05 -12.73
CA GLU A 155 -1.30 1.44 -12.94
C GLU A 155 0.00 1.66 -12.18
N ALA A 156 1.06 2.08 -12.87
CA ALA A 156 2.38 2.23 -12.25
C ALA A 156 2.41 3.35 -11.19
N HIS A 157 1.55 4.37 -11.34
CA HIS A 157 1.51 5.57 -10.51
C HIS A 157 0.06 5.95 -10.13
N PRO A 158 -0.63 5.13 -9.32
CA PRO A 158 -2.06 5.31 -9.04
C PRO A 158 -2.39 6.40 -8.02
N GLY A 159 -1.38 7.10 -7.50
CA GLY A 159 -1.57 8.14 -6.51
C GLY A 159 -0.50 9.22 -6.58
N PRO A 160 -0.79 10.41 -6.04
CA PRO A 160 0.12 11.56 -6.01
C PRO A 160 1.20 11.45 -4.92
N ALA A 161 1.16 10.45 -4.04
CA ALA A 161 2.27 10.28 -3.11
C ALA A 161 3.54 9.94 -3.89
N PHE A 162 4.48 10.88 -3.89
CA PHE A 162 5.68 10.75 -4.68
C PHE A 162 6.59 9.70 -4.07
N MET A 163 6.90 8.70 -4.88
CA MET A 163 8.07 7.86 -4.72
C MET A 163 8.86 7.98 -6.02
N ASP A 164 10.19 8.11 -5.94
CA ASP A 164 11.08 8.03 -7.12
C ASP A 164 11.18 6.56 -7.57
N ALA A 165 10.03 5.90 -7.71
CA ALA A 165 9.85 4.48 -8.01
C ALA A 165 8.42 4.23 -8.52
N SER A 166 8.26 3.18 -9.31
CA SER A 166 6.96 2.73 -9.83
C SER A 166 6.45 1.54 -9.03
N LEU A 167 5.13 1.34 -8.98
CA LEU A 167 4.54 0.08 -8.54
C LEU A 167 4.74 -0.99 -9.61
N THR A 168 5.93 -1.59 -9.63
CA THR A 168 6.37 -2.58 -10.62
C THR A 168 5.79 -3.97 -10.39
N PHE A 169 5.35 -4.26 -9.18
CA PHE A 169 4.61 -5.47 -8.85
C PHE A 169 3.32 -5.12 -8.12
N GLN A 170 2.21 -5.69 -8.58
CA GLN A 170 0.88 -5.50 -7.97
C GLN A 170 0.11 -6.82 -7.97
N SER A 171 -0.44 -7.23 -6.83
CA SER A 171 -1.24 -8.45 -6.71
C SER A 171 -2.34 -8.29 -5.65
N LEU A 172 -3.23 -9.29 -5.54
CA LEU A 172 -4.27 -9.38 -4.51
C LEU A 172 -5.08 -8.09 -4.34
N LYS A 173 -5.57 -7.56 -5.46
CA LYS A 173 -6.34 -6.32 -5.48
C LYS A 173 -7.74 -6.54 -4.90
N ARG A 174 -8.16 -5.66 -4.00
CA ARG A 174 -9.46 -5.75 -3.34
C ARG A 174 -10.03 -4.38 -3.03
N LYS A 175 -11.30 -4.17 -3.35
CA LYS A 175 -12.04 -2.99 -2.89
C LYS A 175 -12.37 -3.13 -1.40
N ILE A 176 -12.02 -2.13 -0.60
CA ILE A 176 -12.36 -2.03 0.82
C ILE A 176 -13.22 -0.79 1.03
N LYS A 177 -14.34 -0.97 1.72
CA LYS A 177 -15.17 0.12 2.22
C LYS A 177 -14.82 0.37 3.68
N PHE A 178 -14.81 1.63 4.09
CA PHE A 178 -14.64 2.05 5.46
C PHE A 178 -15.72 3.08 5.82
N ASN A 179 -15.77 3.53 7.08
CA ASN A 179 -16.77 4.52 7.48
C ASN A 179 -16.40 5.91 6.95
N GLY A 180 -17.13 6.35 5.93
CA GLY A 180 -16.91 7.63 5.25
C GLY A 180 -16.13 7.53 3.95
N GLY A 181 -15.94 6.35 3.36
CA GLY A 181 -15.28 6.23 2.06
C GLY A 181 -14.97 4.82 1.58
N GLN A 182 -14.14 4.75 0.55
CA GLN A 182 -13.70 3.49 -0.05
C GLN A 182 -12.30 3.62 -0.68
N GLY A 183 -11.65 2.48 -0.91
CA GLY A 183 -10.38 2.42 -1.61
C GLY A 183 -10.05 1.04 -2.13
N ILE A 184 -8.88 0.92 -2.75
CA ILE A 184 -8.31 -0.31 -3.27
C ILE A 184 -7.10 -0.70 -2.43
N ARG A 185 -7.16 -1.92 -1.90
CA ARG A 185 -6.03 -2.63 -1.31
C ARG A 185 -5.33 -3.44 -2.39
N LEU A 186 -4.01 -3.50 -2.33
CA LEU A 186 -3.18 -4.40 -3.11
C LEU A 186 -1.97 -4.85 -2.29
N VAL A 187 -1.36 -5.95 -2.71
CA VAL A 187 -0.02 -6.35 -2.30
C VAL A 187 0.95 -5.86 -3.38
N ALA A 188 1.93 -5.06 -3.01
CA ALA A 188 2.72 -4.32 -3.98
C ALA A 188 4.19 -4.17 -3.57
N GLN A 189 5.03 -3.88 -4.57
CA GLN A 189 6.43 -3.51 -4.36
C GLN A 189 6.76 -2.31 -5.26
N TRP A 190 7.46 -1.34 -4.70
CA TRP A 190 8.00 -0.21 -5.45
C TRP A 190 9.42 -0.50 -5.90
N THR A 191 9.70 -0.32 -7.18
CA THR A 191 11.06 -0.41 -7.70
C THR A 191 11.26 0.59 -8.84
N ILE A 192 12.51 0.94 -9.10
CA ILE A 192 12.90 1.76 -10.27
C ILE A 192 13.10 0.86 -11.50
N GLU A 193 13.42 -0.40 -11.26
CA GLU A 193 13.82 -1.38 -12.26
C GLU A 193 13.20 -2.75 -11.98
N PRO A 194 13.13 -3.66 -12.97
CA PRO A 194 12.78 -5.06 -12.75
C PRO A 194 13.62 -5.68 -11.62
N GLU A 195 12.95 -6.16 -10.57
CA GLU A 195 13.59 -6.76 -9.38
C GLU A 195 12.74 -7.92 -8.88
N LEU A 196 13.35 -8.85 -8.13
CA LEU A 196 12.58 -9.90 -7.49
C LEU A 196 11.59 -9.32 -6.46
N VAL A 197 10.45 -9.98 -6.28
CA VAL A 197 9.61 -9.81 -5.10
C VAL A 197 10.39 -10.36 -3.90
N ARG A 198 10.65 -9.52 -2.89
CA ARG A 198 11.54 -9.83 -1.76
C ARG A 198 10.93 -9.46 -0.42
N ASP A 199 11.45 -10.08 0.62
CA ASP A 199 11.18 -9.69 2.00
C ASP A 199 11.70 -8.27 2.27
N GLY A 200 10.97 -7.50 3.07
CA GLY A 200 11.24 -6.09 3.33
C GLY A 200 10.87 -5.11 2.21
N LEU A 201 10.57 -5.59 0.99
CA LEU A 201 10.13 -4.74 -0.13
C LEU A 201 8.67 -4.98 -0.55
N LEU A 202 8.08 -6.10 -0.14
CA LEU A 202 6.67 -6.39 -0.38
C LEU A 202 5.79 -5.76 0.71
N HIS A 203 4.73 -5.08 0.29
CA HIS A 203 3.87 -4.30 1.18
C HIS A 203 2.40 -4.57 0.93
N TYR A 204 1.61 -4.47 2.00
CA TYR A 204 0.21 -4.13 1.92
C TYR A 204 0.13 -2.64 1.62
N LEU A 205 -0.52 -2.28 0.52
CA LEU A 205 -0.80 -0.91 0.15
C LEU A 205 -2.31 -0.72 0.05
N PHE A 206 -2.84 0.28 0.72
CA PHE A 206 -4.21 0.75 0.53
C PHE A 206 -4.21 2.19 0.06
N LEU A 207 -4.95 2.45 -1.01
CA LEU A 207 -5.20 3.78 -1.55
C LEU A 207 -6.71 4.01 -1.57
N GLY A 208 -7.17 5.06 -0.91
CA GLY A 208 -8.60 5.34 -0.80
C GLY A 208 -8.91 6.83 -0.72
N MET A 209 -10.21 7.13 -0.78
CA MET A 209 -10.73 8.48 -0.62
C MET A 209 -12.00 8.46 0.23
N SER A 210 -12.22 9.53 0.99
CA SER A 210 -13.50 9.77 1.66
C SER A 210 -14.61 10.00 0.64
N ASP A 211 -15.88 9.78 1.01
CA ASP A 211 -17.04 9.91 0.11
C ASP A 211 -17.24 11.34 -0.42
N ASP A 212 -16.76 12.35 0.32
CA ASP A 212 -16.84 13.78 -0.01
C ASP A 212 -15.61 14.33 -0.75
N ASP A 213 -14.69 13.45 -1.18
CA ASP A 213 -13.41 13.80 -1.83
C ASP A 213 -12.43 14.64 -0.98
N SER A 214 -12.74 14.95 0.27
CA SER A 214 -11.90 15.86 1.07
C SER A 214 -10.64 15.20 1.63
N CYS A 215 -10.64 13.87 1.74
CA CYS A 215 -9.53 13.09 2.29
C CYS A 215 -8.99 12.07 1.28
N GLN A 216 -7.67 12.00 1.15
CA GLN A 216 -7.00 10.84 0.53
C GLN A 216 -6.34 10.00 1.63
N ILE A 217 -6.58 8.69 1.60
CA ILE A 217 -6.04 7.73 2.54
C ILE A 217 -4.95 6.91 1.84
N ILE A 218 -3.78 6.84 2.46
CA ILE A 218 -2.70 5.95 2.05
C ILE A 218 -2.28 5.14 3.26
N ALA A 219 -2.33 3.81 3.17
CA ALA A 219 -1.78 2.95 4.21
C ALA A 219 -0.74 2.00 3.62
N THR A 220 0.43 1.94 4.25
CA THR A 220 1.53 1.06 3.87
C THR A 220 1.93 0.22 5.07
N PHE A 221 2.01 -1.09 4.90
CA PHE A 221 2.53 -2.01 5.92
C PHE A 221 3.46 -3.04 5.26
N PRO A 222 4.63 -3.32 5.83
CA PRO A 222 5.49 -4.38 5.31
C PRO A 222 4.78 -5.73 5.43
N LEU A 223 5.03 -6.63 4.49
CA LEU A 223 4.57 -8.01 4.53
C LEU A 223 5.76 -8.94 4.45
N ALA A 224 5.85 -9.84 5.41
CA ALA A 224 6.82 -10.93 5.43
C ALA A 224 6.11 -12.26 5.16
N ALA A 225 6.81 -13.19 4.50
CA ALA A 225 6.37 -14.56 4.32
C ALA A 225 7.57 -15.50 4.27
N LYS A 226 7.37 -16.71 4.79
CA LYS A 226 8.35 -17.79 4.66
C LYS A 226 8.49 -18.10 3.16
N ASP A 227 9.71 -18.09 2.64
CA ASP A 227 10.06 -18.29 1.22
C ASP A 227 10.14 -17.01 0.36
N LEU A 228 9.85 -15.83 0.92
CA LEU A 228 10.33 -14.60 0.27
C LEU A 228 11.86 -14.52 0.37
N PRO A 229 12.56 -14.16 -0.72
CA PRO A 229 14.00 -14.02 -0.69
C PRO A 229 14.42 -12.83 0.16
N ALA A 230 15.49 -13.00 0.94
CA ALA A 230 16.15 -11.91 1.65
C ALA A 230 16.82 -10.91 0.67
N PRO A 231 17.19 -9.69 1.12
CA PRO A 231 17.77 -8.66 0.25
C PRO A 231 19.05 -9.07 -0.51
N ASP A 232 19.84 -9.97 0.03
CA ASP A 232 21.10 -10.45 -0.56
C ASP A 232 20.91 -11.62 -1.55
N GLN A 233 19.79 -12.33 -1.48
CA GLN A 233 19.54 -13.52 -2.31
C GLN A 233 19.26 -13.14 -3.77
N LYS A 234 19.94 -13.74 -4.74
CA LYS A 234 19.81 -13.38 -6.15
C LYS A 234 18.82 -14.23 -6.94
N SER A 235 18.04 -15.09 -6.29
CA SER A 235 17.08 -15.95 -6.96
C SER A 235 15.76 -16.09 -6.20
N HIS A 236 14.67 -16.27 -6.96
CA HIS A 236 13.33 -16.51 -6.42
C HIS A 236 12.49 -17.23 -7.49
N LEU A 237 11.76 -18.27 -7.07
CA LEU A 237 10.91 -19.11 -7.91
C LEU A 237 11.63 -19.77 -9.11
N GLY A 238 12.95 -19.82 -9.13
CA GLY A 238 13.74 -20.34 -10.25
C GLY A 238 14.20 -19.28 -11.26
N TRP A 239 13.93 -18.00 -11.00
CA TRP A 239 14.52 -16.87 -11.72
C TRP A 239 15.69 -16.29 -10.94
N SER A 240 16.70 -15.78 -11.65
CA SER A 240 17.93 -15.22 -11.07
C SER A 240 18.19 -13.81 -11.61
N THR A 241 18.68 -12.92 -10.76
CA THR A 241 19.17 -11.58 -11.11
C THR A 241 20.67 -11.55 -11.39
N GLU A 242 21.37 -12.69 -11.42
CA GLU A 242 22.80 -12.77 -11.75
C GLU A 242 23.08 -12.32 -13.19
N ASP A 243 22.23 -12.72 -14.16
CA ASP A 243 22.17 -12.13 -15.49
C ASP A 243 20.97 -11.17 -15.56
N TYR A 244 21.20 -9.94 -15.10
CA TYR A 244 20.18 -8.90 -15.09
C TYR A 244 19.59 -8.63 -16.49
N GLY A 245 20.40 -8.71 -17.55
CA GLY A 245 19.92 -8.51 -18.92
C GLY A 245 18.94 -9.58 -19.37
N GLN A 246 19.19 -10.85 -18.98
CA GLN A 246 18.24 -11.94 -19.20
C GLN A 246 17.00 -11.79 -18.32
N PHE A 247 17.16 -11.44 -17.04
CA PHE A 247 16.05 -11.26 -16.11
C PHE A 247 15.06 -10.19 -16.61
N THR A 248 15.56 -9.02 -16.98
CA THR A 248 14.74 -7.91 -17.53
C THR A 248 13.95 -8.33 -18.77
N ARG A 249 14.53 -9.14 -19.67
CA ARG A 249 13.80 -9.67 -20.85
C ARG A 249 12.70 -10.67 -20.52
N LEU A 250 12.78 -11.32 -19.35
CA LEU A 250 11.86 -12.36 -18.90
C LEU A 250 11.01 -11.90 -17.71
N PHE A 251 11.05 -10.62 -17.36
CA PHE A 251 10.44 -10.09 -16.15
C PHE A 251 8.93 -10.35 -16.11
N ASP A 252 8.20 -10.13 -17.20
CA ASP A 252 6.75 -10.38 -17.25
C ASP A 252 6.40 -11.84 -16.88
N ARG A 253 7.24 -12.81 -17.26
CA ARG A 253 7.03 -14.22 -16.91
C ARG A 253 7.27 -14.48 -15.42
N TYR A 254 8.31 -13.84 -14.88
CA TYR A 254 8.58 -13.86 -13.46
C TYR A 254 7.44 -13.22 -12.67
N GLU A 255 6.96 -12.06 -13.10
CA GLU A 255 5.89 -11.31 -12.45
C GLU A 255 4.59 -12.13 -12.38
N ILE A 256 4.22 -12.85 -13.46
CA ILE A 256 3.09 -13.77 -13.47
C ILE A 256 3.28 -14.90 -12.44
N ALA A 257 4.48 -15.50 -12.36
CA ALA A 257 4.78 -16.54 -11.40
C ALA A 257 4.74 -16.02 -9.95
N ALA A 258 5.27 -14.82 -9.71
CA ALA A 258 5.24 -14.16 -8.41
C ALA A 258 3.80 -13.79 -7.99
N LYS A 259 2.97 -13.25 -8.91
CA LYS A 259 1.55 -12.97 -8.66
C LYS A 259 0.79 -14.24 -8.23
N ARG A 260 1.05 -15.35 -8.92
CA ARG A 260 0.49 -16.66 -8.56
C ARG A 260 0.97 -17.13 -7.19
N TRP A 261 2.27 -17.05 -6.91
CA TRP A 261 2.84 -17.43 -5.62
C TRP A 261 2.22 -16.62 -4.48
N VAL A 262 2.14 -15.29 -4.62
CA VAL A 262 1.50 -14.40 -3.62
C VAL A 262 0.04 -14.79 -3.37
N THR A 263 -0.68 -15.20 -4.41
CA THR A 263 -2.08 -15.65 -4.27
C THR A 263 -2.18 -16.98 -3.52
N GLU A 264 -1.33 -17.94 -3.84
CA GLU A 264 -1.28 -19.25 -3.16
C GLU A 264 -0.85 -19.11 -1.68
N HIS A 265 -0.13 -18.04 -1.34
CA HIS A 265 0.43 -17.78 -0.01
C HIS A 265 -0.28 -16.65 0.76
N GLU A 266 -1.45 -16.15 0.31
CA GLU A 266 -2.16 -15.01 0.90
C GLU A 266 -2.36 -15.16 2.43
N GLN A 267 -2.65 -16.37 2.90
CA GLN A 267 -2.92 -16.65 4.31
C GLN A 267 -1.65 -16.79 5.17
N SER A 268 -0.48 -16.85 4.55
CA SER A 268 0.81 -17.05 5.24
C SER A 268 1.54 -15.75 5.57
N PHE A 269 1.09 -14.61 5.03
CA PHE A 269 1.72 -13.33 5.29
C PHE A 269 1.63 -12.90 6.75
N THR A 270 2.70 -12.26 7.22
CA THR A 270 2.78 -11.61 8.52
C THR A 270 3.14 -10.13 8.32
N PRO A 271 2.32 -9.19 8.83
CA PRO A 271 1.00 -9.38 9.42
C PRO A 271 0.00 -10.02 8.43
N SER A 272 -1.04 -10.66 8.97
CA SER A 272 -2.11 -11.25 8.15
C SER A 272 -2.84 -10.17 7.35
N ILE A 273 -2.98 -10.40 6.05
CA ILE A 273 -3.73 -9.52 5.14
C ILE A 273 -5.17 -9.34 5.61
N GLN A 274 -5.82 -10.38 6.14
CA GLN A 274 -7.20 -10.28 6.64
C GLN A 274 -7.32 -9.37 7.88
N VAL A 275 -6.31 -9.38 8.76
CA VAL A 275 -6.27 -8.48 9.92
C VAL A 275 -6.08 -7.03 9.45
N LEU A 276 -5.23 -6.79 8.45
CA LEU A 276 -5.05 -5.47 7.86
C LEU A 276 -6.32 -4.98 7.12
N ASP A 277 -6.99 -5.86 6.36
CA ASP A 277 -8.27 -5.55 5.71
C ASP A 277 -9.31 -5.13 6.77
N THR A 278 -9.43 -5.88 7.87
CA THR A 278 -10.36 -5.60 8.97
C THR A 278 -10.04 -4.26 9.65
N MET A 279 -8.75 -4.01 9.88
CA MET A 279 -8.28 -2.73 10.40
C MET A 279 -8.68 -1.58 9.48
N MET A 280 -8.45 -1.71 8.16
CA MET A 280 -8.83 -0.66 7.20
C MET A 280 -10.34 -0.47 7.07
N GLN A 281 -11.15 -1.54 7.15
CA GLN A 281 -12.61 -1.44 7.18
C GLN A 281 -13.12 -0.66 8.40
N SER A 282 -12.37 -0.68 9.51
CA SER A 282 -12.74 0.03 10.74
C SER A 282 -12.40 1.53 10.74
N LEU A 283 -11.69 2.01 9.71
CA LEU A 283 -11.31 3.41 9.58
C LEU A 283 -12.57 4.30 9.54
N VAL A 284 -12.54 5.38 10.30
CA VAL A 284 -13.52 6.46 10.28
C VAL A 284 -12.85 7.70 9.71
N ALA A 285 -13.26 8.08 8.51
CA ALA A 285 -12.78 9.27 7.79
C ALA A 285 -13.90 9.84 6.93
N THR A 286 -14.87 10.50 7.58
CA THR A 286 -16.08 11.05 6.94
C THR A 286 -15.86 12.39 6.24
N GLY A 287 -14.73 13.05 6.50
CA GLY A 287 -14.34 14.30 5.84
C GLY A 287 -13.23 15.03 6.58
N TRP A 288 -12.61 16.00 5.92
CA TRP A 288 -11.63 16.92 6.48
C TRP A 288 -12.35 18.14 7.03
N ASN A 289 -12.52 18.21 8.36
CA ASN A 289 -13.11 19.37 9.02
C ASN A 289 -12.00 20.34 9.44
N ASP A 290 -12.10 21.58 8.96
CA ASP A 290 -11.22 22.70 9.35
C ASP A 290 -11.61 23.31 10.70
#